data_AF-A0A7X9IN84-F1
#
_entry.id   AF-A0A7X9IN84-F1
#
_cell.length_a   1.000
_cell.length_b   1.000
_cell.length_c   1.000
_cell.angle_alpha   90.00
_cell.angle_beta   90.00
_cell.angle_gamma   90.00
#
_symmetry.space_group_name_H-M   'P 1'
#
loop_
_entity.id
_entity.type
_entity.pdbx_description
1 polymer ?
#
loop_
_entity_poly.entity_id
_entity_poly.type
_entity_poly.pdbx_seq_one_letter_code
_entity_poly.pdbx_strand_id
1 'polypeptide(L)' 'TIDRSHWGIGIAGGAPGINAMLEMDGQTGYTIIVLSNYDPPAARDIAQMIRRYLKAVKNGDTL' A
#
# COMPACT_ATOMS: atom_id res chain seq x y z
N THR A 1 -3.94 24.99 -11.94
CA THR A 1 -2.86 24.66 -10.98
C THR A 1 -2.66 23.15 -11.01
N ILE A 2 -1.47 22.65 -11.35
CA ILE A 2 -1.19 21.21 -11.32
C ILE A 2 -1.08 20.80 -9.86
N ASP A 3 -1.95 19.90 -9.41
CA ASP A 3 -1.91 19.34 -8.06
C ASP A 3 -0.72 18.38 -7.95
N ARG A 4 0.35 18.84 -7.28
CA ARG A 4 1.56 18.02 -7.03
C ARG A 4 1.41 17.12 -5.80
N SER A 5 0.28 17.16 -5.09
CA SER A 5 0.04 16.34 -3.91
C SER A 5 -0.47 14.93 -4.25
N HIS A 6 -1.10 14.74 -5.41
CA HIS A 6 -1.55 13.42 -5.88
C HIS A 6 -0.45 12.68 -6.65
N TRP A 7 0.44 12.03 -5.92
CA TRP A 7 1.36 11.06 -6.50
C TRP A 7 1.36 9.76 -5.68
N GLY A 8 1.67 8.64 -6.33
CA GLY A 8 1.87 7.38 -5.63
C GLY A 8 2.77 6.44 -6.42
N ILE A 9 3.58 5.67 -5.71
CA ILE A 9 4.50 4.67 -6.28
C ILE A 9 4.22 3.32 -5.63
N GLY A 10 4.05 2.28 -6.45
CA GLY A 10 3.89 0.90 -6.02
C GLY A 10 4.99 0.02 -6.62
N ILE A 11 5.73 -0.70 -5.79
CA ILE A 11 6.75 -1.67 -6.22
C ILE A 11 6.41 -3.02 -5.59
N ALA A 12 6.19 -4.02 -6.44
CA ALA A 12 6.01 -5.41 -6.02
C ALA A 12 7.28 -6.20 -6.32
N GLY A 13 7.69 -7.05 -5.39
CA GLY A 13 8.80 -7.98 -5.55
C GLY A 13 8.40 -9.38 -5.11
N GLY A 14 8.99 -10.41 -5.71
CA GLY A 14 8.74 -11.77 -5.26
C GLY A 14 9.46 -12.84 -6.07
N ALA A 15 9.59 -14.00 -5.46
CA ALA A 15 10.02 -15.27 -6.04
C ALA A 15 9.18 -16.38 -5.36
N PRO A 16 9.22 -17.64 -5.82
CA PRO A 16 8.52 -18.71 -5.12
C PRO A 16 8.92 -18.76 -3.63
N GLY A 17 7.94 -18.66 -2.74
CA GLY A 17 8.10 -18.61 -1.28
C GLY A 17 8.44 -17.24 -0.67
N ILE A 18 8.57 -16.16 -1.46
CA ILE A 18 8.77 -14.79 -0.95
C ILE A 18 7.98 -13.75 -1.74
N ASN A 19 7.38 -12.78 -1.04
CA ASN A 19 6.66 -11.69 -1.67
C ASN A 19 6.80 -10.38 -0.87
N ALA A 20 6.88 -9.26 -1.55
CA ALA A 20 7.03 -7.94 -0.98
C ALA A 20 6.20 -6.91 -1.75
N MET A 21 5.71 -5.90 -1.04
CA MET A 21 5.00 -4.75 -1.60
C MET A 21 5.44 -3.48 -0.88
N LEU A 22 5.72 -2.43 -1.65
CA LEU A 22 6.00 -1.09 -1.19
C LEU A 22 5.03 -0.13 -1.88
N GLU A 23 4.21 0.59 -1.10
CA GLU A 23 3.36 1.67 -1.60
C GLU A 23 3.68 2.98 -0.89
N MET A 24 3.89 4.05 -1.66
CA MET A 24 4.00 5.41 -1.16
C MET A 24 2.83 6.22 -1.70
N ASP A 25 2.14 6.96 -0.84
CA ASP A 25 1.00 7.79 -1.23
C ASP A 25 1.25 9.24 -0.77
N GLY A 26 1.50 10.13 -1.73
CA GLY A 26 1.79 11.54 -1.50
C GLY A 26 0.60 12.36 -1.01
N GLN A 27 -0.63 11.87 -1.20
CA GLN A 27 -1.84 12.55 -0.78
C GLN A 27 -2.13 12.31 0.71
N THR A 28 -1.87 11.10 1.19
CA THR A 28 -2.04 10.70 2.59
C THR A 28 -0.77 10.86 3.41
N GLY A 29 0.40 10.87 2.76
CA GLY A 29 1.71 10.91 3.42
C GLY A 29 2.15 9.55 3.97
N TYR A 30 1.37 8.49 3.77
CA TYR A 30 1.69 7.17 4.28
C TYR A 30 2.61 6.39 3.32
N THR A 31 3.52 5.63 3.93
CA THR A 31 4.31 4.60 3.26
C THR A 31 3.97 3.25 3.85
N ILE A 32 3.53 2.31 3.01
CA ILE A 32 3.12 0.96 3.37
C ILE A 32 4.20 0.01 2.85
N ILE A 33 4.76 -0.80 3.76
CA ILE A 33 5.75 -1.84 3.43
C ILE A 33 5.19 -3.15 3.94
N VAL A 34 5.01 -4.12 3.04
CA VAL A 34 4.54 -5.47 3.37
C VAL A 34 5.57 -6.47 2.89
N LEU A 35 6.01 -7.34 3.79
CA LEU A 35 6.91 -8.46 3.50
C LEU A 35 6.20 -9.76 3.88
N SER A 36 6.29 -10.76 3.02
CA SER A 36 5.60 -12.03 3.16
C SER A 36 6.54 -13.17 2.73
N ASN A 37 6.43 -14.30 3.43
CA ASN A 37 7.06 -15.58 3.11
C ASN A 37 6.11 -16.53 2.36
N TYR A 38 5.00 -16.00 1.84
CA TYR A 38 4.08 -16.71 0.97
C TYR A 38 4.32 -16.31 -0.47
N ASP A 39 3.90 -17.17 -1.40
CA ASP A 39 3.94 -16.86 -2.81
C ASP A 39 3.16 -15.58 -3.13
N PRO A 40 3.58 -14.83 -4.17
CA PRO A 40 2.74 -13.77 -4.72
C PRO A 40 1.33 -14.30 -5.02
N PRO A 41 0.25 -13.55 -4.71
CA PRO A 41 0.23 -12.11 -4.41
C PRO A 41 0.01 -11.73 -2.92
N ALA A 42 0.34 -12.59 -1.95
CA ALA A 42 -0.04 -12.39 -0.54
C ALA A 42 0.27 -10.98 0.05
N ALA A 43 1.46 -10.43 -0.21
CA ALA A 43 1.85 -9.10 0.29
C ALA A 43 1.04 -7.97 -0.36
N ARG A 44 0.64 -8.13 -1.62
CA ARG A 44 -0.20 -7.16 -2.34
C ARG A 44 -1.59 -7.07 -1.72
N ASP A 45 -2.20 -8.21 -1.41
CA ASP A 45 -3.56 -8.25 -0.86
C ASP A 45 -3.62 -7.55 0.50
N ILE A 46 -2.62 -7.79 1.34
CA ILE A 46 -2.47 -7.11 2.63
C ILE A 46 -2.22 -5.61 2.46
N ALA A 47 -1.36 -5.19 1.51
CA ALA A 47 -1.11 -3.77 1.25
C ALA A 47 -2.40 -3.04 0.82
N GLN A 48 -3.22 -3.66 -0.04
CA GLN A 48 -4.50 -3.08 -0.46
C GLN A 48 -5.48 -2.94 0.71
N MET A 49 -5.54 -3.94 1.60
CA MET A 49 -6.36 -3.88 2.79
C MET A 49 -5.93 -2.72 3.71
N ILE A 50 -4.62 -2.60 3.99
CA ILE A 50 -4.07 -1.51 4.81
C ILE A 50 -4.39 -0.15 4.20
N ARG A 51 -4.22 0.01 2.88
CA ARG A 51 -4.53 1.27 2.19
C ARG A 51 -6.00 1.68 2.35
N ARG A 52 -6.93 0.73 2.26
CA ARG A 52 -8.37 1.01 2.46
C ARG A 52 -8.64 1.51 3.88
N TYR A 53 -8.04 0.87 4.88
CA TYR A 53 -8.19 1.28 6.27
C TYR A 53 -7.58 2.65 6.56
N LEU A 54 -6.38 2.94 6.06
CA LEU A 54 -5.75 4.25 6.23
C LEU A 54 -6.56 5.36 5.57
N LYS A 55 -7.19 5.09 4.44
CA LYS A 55 -8.12 6.02 3.79
C LYS A 55 -9.37 6.29 4.64
N ALA A 56 -9.98 5.24 5.20
CA ALA A 56 -11.13 5.38 6.08
C ALA A 56 -10.80 6.20 7.34
N VAL A 57 -9.67 5.89 7.99
CA VAL A 57 -9.18 6.62 9.17
C VAL A 57 -8.92 8.10 8.86
N LYS A 58 -8.29 8.41 7.71
CA LYS A 58 -8.05 9.81 7.31
C LYS A 58 -9.35 10.59 7.08
N ASN A 59 -10.39 9.91 6.59
CA ASN A 59 -11.69 10.53 6.31
C ASN A 59 -12.58 10.66 7.55
N GLY A 60 -12.22 10.04 8.68
CA GLY A 60 -13.05 9.98 9.88
C GLY A 60 -14.21 8.98 9.77
N ASP A 61 -14.15 8.06 8.81
CA ASP A 61 -15.16 7.03 8.62
C ASP A 61 -14.94 5.89 9.62
N THR A 62 -15.97 5.51 10.38
CA THR A 62 -15.93 4.33 11.27
C THR A 62 -15.81 3.06 10.43
N LEU A 63 -14.86 2.18 10.78
CA LEU A 63 -14.49 0.95 10.05
C LEU A 63 -15.66 0.00 9.79
#